data_AF-A0A846CT21-F1
#
_entry.id   AF-A0A846CT21-F1
#
_cell.length_a   1.000
_cell.length_b   1.000
_cell.length_c   1.000
_cell.angle_alpha   90.00
_cell.angle_beta   90.00
_cell.angle_gamma   90.00
#
_symmetry.space_group_name_H-M   'P 1'
#
loop_
_entity.id
_entity.type
_entity.pdbx_description
1 polymer ?
#
loop_
_entity_poly.entity_id
_entity_poly.type
_entity_poly.pdbx_seq_one_letter_code
_entity_poly.pdbx_strand_id
1 'polypeptide(L)'
;MTFAQKNVKAFIKLLKNNPDLLNTQDRQTLLDKIPEDFQEISKLLLDWCNKLPEINTALQQVRRSLPDDEPIGERPAAAAFPTAETKAEYEKNLKEELLNALRQSSPPETEKPNTPTDD
;
A
#
# COMPACT_ATOMS: atom_id res chain seq x y z
N MET A 1 5.23 -13.34 8.61
CA MET A 1 4.89 -11.90 8.41
C MET A 1 3.93 -11.45 9.52
N THR A 2 4.02 -10.22 10.05
CA THR A 2 3.08 -9.75 11.10
C THR A 2 1.73 -9.35 10.51
N PHE A 3 0.69 -9.24 11.35
CA PHE A 3 -0.63 -8.76 10.91
C PHE A 3 -0.54 -7.38 10.22
N ALA A 4 0.24 -6.47 10.79
CA ALA A 4 0.41 -5.13 10.22
C ALA A 4 1.05 -5.17 8.84
N GLN A 5 2.11 -5.97 8.67
CA GLN A 5 2.82 -6.16 7.40
C GLN A 5 1.89 -6.77 6.35
N LYS A 6 1.15 -7.82 6.72
CA LYS A 6 0.15 -8.43 5.82
C LYS A 6 -0.92 -7.44 5.38
N ASN A 7 -1.39 -6.59 6.29
CA ASN A 7 -2.43 -5.63 5.99
C ASN A 7 -1.95 -4.55 5.01
N VAL A 8 -0.77 -3.96 5.26
CA VAL A 8 -0.17 -2.98 4.35
C VAL A 8 0.10 -3.63 2.98
N LYS A 9 0.68 -4.83 2.96
CA LYS A 9 0.94 -5.57 1.72
C LYS A 9 -0.34 -5.89 0.93
N ALA A 10 -1.40 -6.28 1.62
CA ALA A 10 -2.69 -6.53 0.99
C ALA A 10 -3.27 -5.27 0.36
N PHE A 11 -3.17 -4.13 1.05
CA PHE A 11 -3.64 -2.85 0.53
C PHE A 11 -2.83 -2.41 -0.70
N ILE A 12 -1.51 -2.55 -0.68
CA ILE A 12 -0.64 -2.29 -1.86
C ILE A 12 -1.08 -3.13 -3.06
N LYS A 13 -1.28 -4.44 -2.87
CA LYS A 13 -1.76 -5.32 -3.95
C LYS A 13 -3.13 -4.89 -4.46
N LEU A 14 -4.02 -4.46 -3.57
CA LEU A 14 -5.36 -4.02 -3.93
C LEU A 14 -5.30 -2.77 -4.83
N LEU A 15 -4.46 -1.79 -4.48
CA LEU A 15 -4.21 -0.59 -5.29
C LEU A 15 -3.57 -0.91 -6.64
N LYS A 16 -2.58 -1.81 -6.67
CA LYS A 16 -1.92 -2.23 -7.92
C LYS A 16 -2.89 -2.94 -8.88
N ASN A 17 -3.81 -3.74 -8.34
CA ASN A 17 -4.80 -4.46 -9.15
C ASN A 17 -6.00 -3.60 -9.54
N ASN A 18 -6.30 -2.56 -8.76
CA ASN A 18 -7.45 -1.68 -8.96
C ASN A 18 -6.99 -0.22 -8.78
N PRO A 19 -6.37 0.40 -9.79
CA PRO A 19 -5.87 1.78 -9.67
C PRO A 19 -6.99 2.79 -9.40
N ASP A 20 -8.20 2.53 -9.91
CA ASP A 20 -9.40 3.36 -9.70
C ASP A 20 -10.13 3.11 -8.38
N LEU A 21 -9.58 2.25 -7.51
CA LEU A 21 -10.19 1.93 -6.21
C LEU A 21 -10.34 3.17 -5.31
N LEU A 22 -9.40 4.09 -5.42
CA LEU A 22 -9.38 5.35 -4.68
C LEU A 22 -9.58 6.50 -5.65
N ASN A 23 -10.41 7.47 -5.29
CA ASN A 23 -10.39 8.75 -6.01
C ASN A 23 -9.14 9.57 -5.61
N THR A 24 -8.87 10.64 -6.35
CA THR A 24 -7.69 11.49 -6.13
C THR A 24 -7.68 12.12 -4.74
N GLN A 25 -8.83 12.54 -4.21
CA GLN A 25 -8.92 13.13 -2.88
C GLN A 25 -8.59 12.12 -1.78
N ASP A 26 -9.07 10.89 -1.90
CA ASP A 26 -8.79 9.80 -0.95
C ASP A 26 -7.32 9.43 -0.96
N ARG A 27 -6.70 9.34 -2.14
CA ARG A 27 -5.25 9.12 -2.28
C ARG A 27 -4.44 10.21 -1.58
N GLN A 28 -4.79 11.47 -1.84
CA GLN A 28 -4.06 12.61 -1.28
C GLN A 28 -4.24 12.70 0.24
N THR A 29 -5.45 12.42 0.73
CA THR A 29 -5.74 12.33 2.17
C THR A 29 -4.95 11.21 2.83
N LEU A 30 -4.84 10.04 2.20
CA LEU A 30 -4.03 8.95 2.72
C LEU A 30 -2.55 9.31 2.74
N LEU A 31 -2.01 9.88 1.65
CA LEU A 31 -0.62 10.32 1.56
C LEU A 31 -0.25 11.32 2.66
N ASP A 32 -1.11 12.30 2.93
CA ASP A 32 -0.89 13.33 3.96
C ASP A 32 -0.97 12.77 5.39
N LYS A 33 -1.79 11.73 5.58
CA LYS A 33 -2.05 11.13 6.90
C LYS A 33 -1.21 9.91 7.22
N ILE A 34 -0.30 9.46 6.35
CA ILE A 34 0.56 8.30 6.62
C ILE A 34 1.50 8.62 7.80
N PRO A 35 1.37 7.93 8.95
CA PRO A 35 2.26 8.16 10.10
C PRO A 35 3.66 7.58 9.88
N GLU A 36 4.59 7.92 10.78
CA GLU A 36 5.92 7.32 10.81
C GLU A 36 5.89 5.86 11.25
N ASP A 37 5.12 5.57 12.30
CA ASP A 37 5.01 4.23 12.89
C ASP A 37 4.22 3.25 12.00
N PHE A 38 4.80 2.07 11.77
CA PHE A 38 4.25 1.08 10.86
C PHE A 38 2.96 0.40 11.37
N GLN A 39 2.80 0.25 12.69
CA GLN A 39 1.54 -0.25 13.25
C GLN A 39 0.42 0.77 13.05
N GLU A 40 0.72 2.06 13.22
CA GLU A 40 -0.24 3.13 12.99
C GLU A 40 -0.63 3.24 11.51
N ILE A 41 0.29 3.03 10.57
CA ILE A 41 -0.04 2.94 9.13
C ILE A 41 -1.08 1.84 8.91
N SER A 42 -0.83 0.66 9.47
CA SER A 42 -1.74 -0.47 9.31
C SER A 42 -3.13 -0.17 9.88
N LYS A 43 -3.18 0.47 11.04
CA LYS A 43 -4.43 0.88 11.69
C LYS A 43 -5.18 1.92 10.87
N LEU A 44 -4.50 2.97 10.39
CA LEU A 44 -5.05 4.00 9.51
C LEU A 44 -5.73 3.38 8.29
N LEU A 45 -5.06 2.44 7.61
CA LEU A 45 -5.59 1.77 6.43
C LEU A 45 -6.84 0.94 6.75
N LEU A 46 -6.85 0.22 7.88
CA LEU A 46 -8.04 -0.53 8.31
C LEU A 46 -9.20 0.39 8.63
N ASP A 47 -8.96 1.47 9.38
CA ASP A 47 -9.97 2.46 9.75
C ASP A 47 -10.59 3.10 8.50
N TRP A 48 -9.75 3.38 7.50
CA TRP A 48 -10.17 3.91 6.22
C TRP A 48 -11.00 2.88 5.43
N CYS A 49 -10.51 1.65 5.29
CA CYS A 49 -11.25 0.58 4.61
C CYS A 49 -12.57 0.26 5.30
N ASN A 50 -12.65 0.33 6.63
CA ASN A 50 -13.89 0.09 7.36
C ASN A 50 -15.01 1.08 7.00
N LYS A 51 -14.68 2.28 6.52
CA LYS A 51 -15.66 3.25 6.03
C LYS A 51 -16.20 2.89 4.65
N LEU A 52 -15.54 1.96 3.94
CA LEU A 52 -15.82 1.58 2.56
C LEU A 52 -15.93 0.05 2.46
N PRO A 53 -17.13 -0.51 2.71
CA PRO A 53 -17.32 -1.94 2.90
C PRO A 53 -16.89 -2.80 1.71
N GLU A 54 -17.00 -2.29 0.48
CA GLU A 54 -16.55 -2.95 -0.74
C GLU A 54 -15.03 -3.12 -0.76
N ILE A 55 -14.30 -2.05 -0.42
CA ILE A 55 -12.83 -2.04 -0.32
C ILE A 55 -12.38 -2.94 0.82
N ASN A 56 -13.05 -2.89 1.98
CA ASN A 56 -12.74 -3.75 3.11
C ASN A 56 -12.87 -5.23 2.75
N THR A 57 -13.92 -5.60 2.02
CA THR A 57 -14.15 -6.98 1.58
C THR A 57 -13.04 -7.45 0.66
N ALA A 58 -12.68 -6.63 -0.34
CA ALA A 58 -11.59 -6.94 -1.26
C ALA A 58 -10.24 -7.04 -0.54
N LEU A 59 -9.97 -6.13 0.41
CA LEU A 59 -8.77 -6.16 1.24
C LEU A 59 -8.68 -7.46 2.04
N GLN A 60 -9.77 -7.90 2.67
CA GLN A 60 -9.81 -9.15 3.43
C GLN A 60 -9.55 -10.37 2.55
N GLN A 61 -10.09 -10.39 1.33
CA GLN A 61 -9.83 -11.45 0.36
C GLN A 61 -8.36 -11.49 -0.03
N VAL A 62 -7.77 -10.35 -0.42
CA VAL A 62 -6.35 -10.28 -0.77
C VAL A 62 -5.47 -10.70 0.41
N ARG A 63 -5.80 -10.25 1.62
CA ARG A 63 -5.05 -10.58 2.85
C ARG A 63 -5.10 -12.08 3.17
N ARG A 64 -6.23 -12.75 2.96
CA ARG A 64 -6.35 -14.22 3.14
C ARG A 64 -5.53 -15.00 2.11
N SER A 65 -5.38 -14.46 0.91
CA SER A 65 -4.54 -15.05 -0.13
C SER A 65 -3.04 -14.82 0.07
N LEU A 66 -2.63 -14.00 1.06
CA LEU A 66 -1.22 -13.81 1.37
C LEU A 66 -0.70 -14.90 2.30
N PRO A 67 0.43 -15.56 1.97
CA PRO A 67 1.03 -16.57 2.84
C PRO A 67 1.49 -15.96 4.17
N ASP A 68 1.29 -16.69 5.27
CA ASP A 68 1.79 -16.32 6.61
C ASP A 68 3.32 -16.37 6.68
N ASP A 69 3.91 -17.31 5.93
CA ASP A 69 5.33 -17.66 5.94
C ASP A 69 6.14 -17.09 4.76
N GLU A 70 5.71 -15.98 4.15
CA GLU A 70 6.59 -15.32 3.18
C GLU A 70 7.88 -14.89 3.89
N PRO A 71 9.07 -15.33 3.43
CA PRO A 71 10.32 -14.91 4.02
C PRO A 71 10.46 -13.40 3.84
N ILE A 72 10.68 -12.73 4.97
CA ILE A 72 11.03 -11.32 5.03
C ILE A 72 12.46 -11.22 4.46
N GLY A 73 12.58 -10.95 3.16
CA GLY A 73 13.83 -10.80 2.42
C GLY A 73 14.28 -12.04 1.61
N GLU A 74 14.97 -11.81 0.49
CA GLU A 74 15.74 -12.85 -0.22
C GLU A 74 16.86 -13.35 0.71
N ARG A 75 16.75 -14.59 1.20
CA ARG A 75 17.75 -15.15 2.12
C ARG A 75 18.90 -15.80 1.34
N PRO A 76 20.17 -15.39 1.55
CA PRO A 76 21.27 -16.34 1.42
C PRO A 76 21.10 -17.44 2.48
N ALA A 77 21.47 -18.67 2.14
CA ALA A 77 21.17 -19.91 2.87
C ALA A 77 21.68 -20.02 4.34
N ALA A 78 22.23 -18.96 4.93
CA ALA A 78 22.93 -18.99 6.22
C ALA A 78 22.30 -18.16 7.36
N ALA A 79 21.24 -17.37 7.13
CA ALA A 79 20.70 -16.48 8.17
C ALA A 79 19.59 -17.14 9.02
N ALA A 80 19.93 -17.44 10.27
CA ALA A 80 19.03 -17.88 11.33
C ALA A 80 18.07 -16.77 11.74
N PHE A 81 16.76 -17.00 11.61
CA PHE A 81 15.63 -16.18 12.07
C PHE A 81 15.61 -14.70 11.63
N PRO A 82 14.43 -14.09 11.43
CA PRO A 82 14.37 -12.66 11.13
C PRO A 82 14.91 -11.84 12.32
N THR A 83 15.99 -11.07 12.09
CA THR A 83 16.49 -10.10 13.07
C THR A 83 15.58 -8.86 13.10
N ALA A 84 15.69 -8.06 14.17
CA ALA A 84 14.96 -6.79 14.28
C ALA A 84 15.32 -5.84 13.13
N GLU A 85 16.56 -5.89 12.62
CA GLU A 85 17.05 -5.11 11.49
C GLU A 85 16.36 -5.49 10.18
N THR A 86 16.29 -6.79 9.86
CA THR A 86 15.58 -7.28 8.66
C THR A 86 14.09 -6.96 8.71
N LYS A 87 13.49 -6.97 9.90
CA LYS A 87 12.10 -6.55 10.09
C LYS A 87 11.91 -5.06 9.79
N ALA A 88 12.75 -4.19 10.34
CA ALA A 88 12.66 -2.75 10.16
C ALA A 88 12.88 -2.35 8.68
N GLU A 89 13.86 -2.97 8.02
CA GLU A 89 14.10 -2.75 6.58
C GLU A 89 12.89 -3.16 5.74
N TYR A 90 12.29 -4.32 6.03
CA TYR A 90 11.10 -4.78 5.32
C TYR A 90 9.90 -3.85 5.52
N GLU A 91 9.68 -3.36 6.73
CA GLU A 91 8.60 -2.41 7.04
C GLU A 91 8.82 -1.08 6.33
N LYS A 92 10.07 -0.61 6.25
CA LYS A 92 10.44 0.56 5.45
C LYS A 92 10.15 0.35 3.97
N ASN A 93 10.58 -0.78 3.40
CA ASN A 93 10.33 -1.11 1.99
C ASN A 93 8.83 -1.18 1.67
N LEU A 94 8.02 -1.79 2.55
CA LEU A 94 6.56 -1.82 2.38
C LEU A 94 5.94 -0.43 2.45
N LYS A 95 6.43 0.44 3.34
CA LYS A 95 5.96 1.83 3.41
C LYS A 95 6.26 2.58 2.11
N GLU A 96 7.47 2.44 1.57
CA GLU A 96 7.83 3.05 0.28
C GLU A 96 6.98 2.50 -0.87
N GLU A 97 6.74 1.19 -0.91
CA GLU A 97 5.83 0.58 -1.90
C GLU A 97 4.39 1.09 -1.78
N LEU A 98 3.88 1.30 -0.56
CA LEU A 98 2.56 1.89 -0.32
C LEU A 98 2.47 3.31 -0.88
N LEU A 99 3.45 4.15 -0.58
CA LEU A 99 3.50 5.52 -1.10
C LEU A 99 3.56 5.54 -2.62
N ASN A 100 4.38 4.64 -3.21
CA ASN A 100 4.46 4.51 -4.65
C ASN A 100 3.14 4.03 -5.27
N ALA A 101 2.47 3.04 -4.67
CA ALA A 101 1.18 2.55 -5.15
C ALA A 101 0.10 3.64 -5.08
N LEU A 102 0.09 4.46 -4.02
CA LEU A 102 -0.83 5.60 -3.89
C LEU A 102 -0.56 6.69 -4.94
N ARG A 103 0.70 6.94 -5.29
CA ARG A 103 1.06 7.89 -6.37
C ARG A 103 0.70 7.35 -7.75
N GLN A 104 1.03 6.10 -8.03
CA GLN A 104 0.86 5.46 -9.34
C GLN A 104 -0.58 5.07 -9.66
N SER A 105 -1.42 4.87 -8.65
CA SER A 105 -2.85 4.61 -8.86
C SER A 105 -3.61 5.82 -9.37
N SER A 106 -3.02 7.03 -9.36
CA SER A 106 -3.65 8.20 -9.98
C SER A 106 -3.76 8.01 -11.49
N PRO A 107 -4.89 8.37 -12.12
CA PRO A 107 -4.87 8.59 -13.55
C PRO A 107 -3.75 9.62 -13.81
N PRO A 108 -2.95 9.46 -14.88
CA PRO A 108 -2.04 10.53 -15.27
C PRO A 108 -2.89 11.80 -15.31
N GLU A 109 -2.46 12.85 -14.61
CA GLU A 109 -3.02 14.18 -14.88
C GLU A 109 -2.96 14.31 -16.39
N THR A 110 -4.12 14.26 -17.03
CA THR A 110 -4.25 14.62 -18.43
C THR A 110 -3.64 16.00 -18.50
N GLU A 111 -2.45 16.07 -19.11
CA GLU A 111 -1.88 17.30 -19.60
C GLU A 111 -3.04 18.07 -20.22
N LYS A 112 -3.42 19.19 -19.60
CA LYS A 112 -4.48 20.03 -20.15
C LYS A 112 -4.11 20.35 -21.60
N PRO A 113 -5.08 20.28 -22.52
CA PRO A 113 -4.85 20.50 -23.93
C PRO A 113 -4.38 21.94 -24.11
N ASN A 114 -3.12 22.13 -24.50
CA ASN A 114 -2.72 23.41 -25.08
C ASN A 114 -3.26 23.44 -26.51
N THR A 115 -4.53 23.79 -26.67
CA THR A 115 -4.95 24.53 -27.85
C THR A 115 -4.84 26.01 -27.54
N PRO A 116 -4.31 26.79 -28.50
CA PRO A 116 -5.00 28.00 -28.89
C PRO A 116 -5.42 27.93 -30.36
N THR A 117 -6.57 28.55 -30.58
CA THR A 117 -7.37 28.72 -31.79
C THR A 117 -6.74 29.70 -32.80
N ASP A 118 -7.11 29.53 -34.09
CA ASP A 118 -7.17 30.53 -35.18
C ASP A 118 -5.86 31.13 -35.76
N ASP A 119 -5.48 30.69 -36.98
CA ASP A 119 -5.64 31.40 -38.27
C ASP A 119 -5.26 30.44 -39.43
#